data_AF-A0A9R0U8X1-F1
#
_entry.id   AF-A0A9R0U8X1-F1
#
_cell.length_a   1.000
_cell.length_b   1.000
_cell.length_c   1.000
_cell.angle_alpha   90.00
_cell.angle_beta   90.00
_cell.angle_gamma   90.00
#
_symmetry.space_group_name_H-M   'P 1'
#
loop_
_entity.id
_entity.type
_entity.pdbx_description
1 polymer ?
#
loop_
_entity_poly.entity_id
_entity_poly.type
_entity_poly.pdbx_seq_one_letter_code
_entity_poly.pdbx_strand_id
1 'polypeptide(L)'
;MNLTRCLVAAAALLALAACSNPAPPSGQVATMSTPGTSDPGKTAAATPSAEPDNGRPRERLDMTNEDLEALNAPYLACLTQNGSPKGRKGSPGSGPSAAPVDGQTDQQAEEKAEAACLSKSPLPPWELDSSNPHAADFVHAVVQCLRGKGVRYVDEEPPQGDREVYSFGGPQNDAASISKGMSLAPECEKEVAAKGIGK
;
A
#
# COMPACT_ATOMS: atom_id res chain seq x y z
N MET A 1 -48.37 -23.02 -34.00
CA MET A 1 -47.82 -24.27 -34.55
C MET A 1 -47.54 -24.05 -36.01
N ASN A 2 -46.27 -24.15 -36.43
CA ASN A 2 -45.86 -25.00 -37.55
C ASN A 2 -44.34 -24.90 -37.75
N LEU A 3 -43.71 -25.99 -37.34
CA LEU A 3 -42.34 -26.39 -37.56
C LEU A 3 -42.11 -26.70 -39.06
N THR A 4 -40.83 -26.81 -39.41
CA THR A 4 -40.25 -27.59 -40.53
C THR A 4 -40.11 -26.89 -41.88
N ARG A 5 -38.85 -26.60 -42.27
CA ARG A 5 -38.17 -27.41 -43.29
C ARG A 5 -36.66 -27.17 -43.35
N CYS A 6 -35.97 -28.30 -43.40
CA CYS A 6 -34.54 -28.49 -43.33
C CYS A 6 -33.81 -28.25 -44.67
N LEU A 7 -32.51 -27.95 -44.54
CA LEU A 7 -31.38 -28.51 -45.31
C LEU A 7 -31.47 -28.52 -46.85
N VAL A 8 -30.67 -27.67 -47.50
CA VAL A 8 -29.98 -28.04 -48.75
C VAL A 8 -28.52 -27.57 -48.70
N ALA A 9 -27.68 -28.45 -49.23
CA ALA A 9 -26.27 -28.64 -49.00
C ALA A 9 -25.32 -27.60 -49.63
N ALA A 10 -24.11 -27.63 -49.08
CA ALA A 10 -22.89 -27.04 -49.59
C ALA A 10 -22.54 -27.50 -51.02
N ALA A 11 -22.01 -26.58 -51.82
CA ALA A 11 -20.67 -26.64 -52.42
C ALA A 11 -20.63 -25.90 -53.78
N ALA A 12 -19.96 -24.74 -53.81
CA ALA A 12 -19.16 -24.31 -54.95
C ALA A 12 -18.20 -23.19 -54.51
N LEU A 13 -16.94 -23.58 -54.35
CA LEU A 13 -15.78 -22.71 -54.24
C LEU A 13 -15.61 -21.88 -55.52
N LEU A 14 -15.13 -20.64 -55.35
CA LEU A 14 -14.35 -19.77 -56.27
C LEU A 14 -14.94 -18.37 -56.46
N ALA A 15 -14.64 -17.49 -55.49
CA ALA A 15 -14.50 -16.06 -55.72
C ALA A 15 -13.55 -15.45 -54.67
N LEU A 16 -12.26 -15.81 -54.72
CA LEU A 16 -11.21 -14.99 -54.12
C LEU A 16 -10.92 -13.81 -55.06
N ALA A 17 -11.48 -12.65 -54.75
CA ALA A 17 -10.91 -11.37 -55.17
C ALA A 17 -11.39 -10.25 -54.21
N ALA A 18 -10.45 -9.81 -53.37
CA ALA A 18 -10.28 -8.45 -52.88
C ALA A 18 -11.39 -7.80 -52.02
N CYS A 19 -11.26 -7.94 -50.70
CA CYS A 19 -11.42 -6.83 -49.74
C CYS A 19 -10.41 -7.04 -48.59
N SER A 20 -9.13 -6.90 -48.92
CA SER A 20 -8.07 -6.69 -47.93
C SER A 20 -8.16 -5.24 -47.48
N ASN A 21 -8.48 -5.02 -46.21
CA ASN A 21 -8.37 -3.71 -45.60
C ASN A 21 -6.87 -3.45 -45.37
N PRO A 22 -6.27 -2.37 -45.90
CA PRO A 22 -4.86 -2.10 -45.66
C PRO A 22 -4.62 -1.90 -44.16
N ALA A 23 -3.65 -2.65 -43.64
CA ALA A 23 -3.12 -2.42 -42.30
C ALA A 23 -2.64 -0.96 -42.20
N PRO A 24 -2.90 -0.27 -41.08
CA PRO A 24 -2.28 1.02 -40.83
C PRO A 24 -0.76 0.86 -40.95
N PRO A 25 -0.05 1.84 -41.54
CA PRO A 25 1.39 1.76 -41.70
C PRO A 25 2.01 1.45 -40.36
N SER A 26 2.98 0.54 -40.35
CA SER A 26 3.85 0.27 -39.22
C SER A 26 4.41 1.60 -38.75
N GLY A 27 3.78 2.17 -37.72
CA GLY A 27 4.32 3.30 -36.99
C GLY A 27 5.72 2.89 -36.60
N GLN A 28 6.69 3.68 -37.05
CA GLN A 28 8.06 3.61 -36.59
C GLN A 28 8.02 3.50 -35.07
N VAL A 29 8.23 2.29 -34.56
CA VAL A 29 8.78 2.13 -33.21
C VAL A 29 10.03 2.98 -33.22
N ALA A 30 10.10 3.96 -32.31
CA ALA A 30 11.24 4.86 -32.24
C ALA A 30 12.50 4.01 -32.06
N THR A 31 13.24 3.83 -33.15
CA THR A 31 14.58 3.27 -33.12
C THR A 31 15.40 4.27 -32.32
N MET A 32 15.70 3.91 -31.06
CA MET A 32 16.74 4.57 -30.30
C MET A 32 18.05 4.37 -31.05
N SER A 33 18.42 5.34 -31.89
CA SER A 33 19.78 5.47 -32.36
C SER A 33 20.61 5.97 -31.20
N THR A 34 21.41 5.08 -30.63
CA THR A 34 22.54 5.39 -29.74
C THR A 34 23.73 5.89 -30.57
N PRO A 35 24.26 7.09 -30.32
CA PRO A 35 25.68 7.34 -30.50
C PRO A 35 26.41 6.68 -29.32
N GLY A 36 27.25 5.70 -29.63
CA GLY A 36 27.83 4.78 -28.66
C GLY A 36 28.74 5.41 -27.60
N THR A 37 28.88 4.73 -26.46
CA THR A 37 30.10 3.99 -26.04
C THR A 37 29.86 3.44 -24.63
N SER A 38 29.80 2.11 -24.57
CA SER A 38 30.08 1.18 -23.47
C SER A 38 30.25 1.71 -22.03
N ASP A 39 29.30 1.39 -21.15
CA ASP A 39 29.58 0.93 -19.78
C ASP A 39 28.42 0.04 -19.27
N PRO A 40 28.60 -1.27 -19.03
CA PRO A 40 27.55 -2.15 -18.55
C PRO A 40 27.52 -2.10 -17.02
N GLY A 41 26.86 -1.12 -16.43
CA GLY A 41 26.84 -1.04 -14.97
C GLY A 41 26.18 0.19 -14.36
N LYS A 42 24.98 0.56 -14.80
CA LYS A 42 24.16 1.52 -14.04
C LYS A 42 22.69 1.36 -14.36
N THR A 43 21.94 0.80 -13.42
CA THR A 43 20.48 0.85 -13.37
C THR A 43 20.08 2.32 -13.36
N ALA A 44 19.56 2.82 -14.48
CA ALA A 44 19.00 4.16 -14.55
C ALA A 44 17.70 4.16 -13.73
N ALA A 45 17.74 4.88 -12.61
CA ALA A 45 16.58 5.18 -11.78
C ALA A 45 15.49 5.80 -12.64
N ALA A 46 14.28 5.25 -12.55
CA ALA A 46 13.08 5.89 -13.07
C ALA A 46 12.94 7.27 -12.41
N THR A 47 12.78 8.30 -13.22
CA THR A 47 12.47 9.65 -12.75
C THR A 47 11.14 9.61 -11.99
N PRO A 48 11.08 10.03 -10.72
CA PRO A 48 9.81 10.10 -10.03
C PRO A 48 8.98 11.23 -10.64
N SER A 49 7.75 10.92 -11.04
CA SER A 49 6.69 11.92 -11.13
C SER A 49 6.68 12.70 -9.82
N ALA A 50 6.45 14.02 -9.86
CA ALA A 50 6.29 14.81 -8.66
C ALA A 50 5.08 14.28 -7.87
N GLU A 51 5.34 13.39 -6.91
CA GLU A 51 4.30 12.76 -6.09
C GLU A 51 3.78 13.77 -5.06
N PRO A 52 2.45 13.86 -4.86
CA PRO A 52 1.83 14.72 -3.85
C PRO A 52 2.30 14.38 -2.41
N ASP A 53 2.90 13.20 -2.25
CA ASP A 53 3.28 12.61 -0.97
C ASP A 53 4.75 12.88 -0.59
N ASN A 54 5.41 13.85 -1.25
CA ASN A 54 6.82 14.21 -1.07
C ASN A 54 7.80 13.03 -1.24
N GLY A 55 7.40 12.00 -2.01
CA GLY A 55 8.19 10.79 -2.24
C GLY A 55 8.32 9.88 -1.01
N ARG A 56 7.41 9.99 -0.03
CA ARG A 56 7.33 9.05 1.09
C ARG A 56 7.03 7.64 0.55
N PRO A 57 7.73 6.59 1.04
CA PRO A 57 7.37 5.22 0.70
C PRO A 57 5.96 4.90 1.22
N ARG A 58 5.27 3.91 0.65
CA ARG A 58 3.90 3.55 1.04
C ARG A 58 3.80 2.08 1.46
N GLU A 59 3.11 1.85 2.58
CA GLU A 59 2.74 0.51 3.03
C GLU A 59 1.76 -0.16 2.05
N ARG A 60 1.71 -1.50 2.06
CA ARG A 60 0.74 -2.28 1.28
C ARG A 60 0.16 -3.36 2.16
N LEU A 61 -1.14 -3.65 2.02
CA LEU A 61 -1.82 -4.68 2.80
C LEU A 61 -1.27 -6.11 2.55
N ASP A 62 -0.59 -6.34 1.43
CA ASP A 62 -0.07 -7.65 1.04
C ASP A 62 1.42 -7.85 1.33
N MET A 63 2.10 -6.86 1.92
CA MET A 63 3.51 -6.99 2.30
C MET A 63 3.67 -7.93 3.51
N THR A 64 4.83 -8.57 3.60
CA THR A 64 5.18 -9.35 4.80
C THR A 64 5.65 -8.43 5.92
N ASN A 65 5.78 -8.97 7.13
CA ASN A 65 6.35 -8.20 8.24
C ASN A 65 7.80 -7.80 7.95
N GLU A 66 8.57 -8.68 7.30
CA GLU A 66 9.96 -8.40 6.90
C GLU A 66 10.03 -7.26 5.88
N ASP A 67 9.10 -7.22 4.92
CA ASP A 67 9.00 -6.12 3.96
C ASP A 67 8.61 -4.81 4.66
N LEU A 68 7.68 -4.85 5.62
CA LEU A 68 7.28 -3.68 6.41
C LEU A 68 8.44 -3.16 7.28
N GLU A 69 9.21 -4.05 7.90
CA GLU A 69 10.41 -3.70 8.66
C GLU A 69 11.47 -3.07 7.75
N ALA A 70 11.70 -3.64 6.56
CA ALA A 70 12.61 -3.07 5.58
C ALA A 70 12.15 -1.70 5.07
N LEU A 71 10.84 -1.50 4.90
CA LEU A 71 10.24 -0.22 4.53
C LEU A 71 10.44 0.85 5.62
N ASN A 72 10.33 0.46 6.90
CA ASN A 72 10.48 1.34 8.04
C ASN A 72 11.94 1.60 8.44
N ALA A 73 12.88 0.73 8.06
CA ALA A 73 14.28 0.84 8.47
C ALA A 73 14.94 2.21 8.16
N PRO A 74 14.72 2.85 6.98
CA PRO A 74 15.27 4.18 6.71
C PRO A 74 14.74 5.27 7.64
N TYR A 75 13.46 5.19 8.02
CA TYR A 75 12.85 6.13 8.95
C TYR A 75 13.43 5.97 10.36
N LEU A 76 13.50 4.74 10.87
CA LEU A 76 14.06 4.44 12.19
C LEU A 76 15.55 4.82 12.29
N ALA A 77 16.33 4.58 11.24
CA ALA A 77 17.72 5.02 11.16
C ALA A 77 17.83 6.55 11.22
N CYS A 78 16.95 7.27 10.51
CA CYS A 78 16.91 8.73 10.54
C CYS A 78 16.55 9.26 11.94
N LEU A 79 15.55 8.69 12.60
CA LEU A 79 15.16 9.07 13.96
C LEU A 79 16.34 8.91 14.92
N THR A 80 17.07 7.79 14.81
CA THR A 80 18.26 7.52 15.62
C THR A 80 19.36 8.56 15.38
N GLN A 81 19.63 8.91 14.12
CA GLN A 81 20.61 9.94 13.75
C GLN A 81 20.23 11.34 14.24
N ASN A 82 18.93 11.62 14.38
CA ASN A 82 18.41 12.90 14.89
C ASN A 82 18.17 12.90 16.41
N GLY A 83 18.60 11.85 17.13
CA GLY A 83 18.57 11.81 18.59
C GLY A 83 17.23 11.41 19.21
N SER A 84 16.26 10.92 18.42
CA SER A 84 14.96 10.47 18.94
C SER A 84 15.14 9.32 19.96
N PRO A 85 14.54 9.41 21.15
CA PRO A 85 14.41 8.28 22.08
C PRO A 85 13.75 7.04 21.46
N LYS A 86 12.79 7.19 20.53
CA LYS A 86 12.13 6.05 19.86
C LYS A 86 13.06 5.30 18.92
N GLY A 87 13.90 6.00 18.15
CA GLY A 87 14.89 5.36 17.27
C GLY A 87 15.86 4.42 18.00
N ARG A 88 16.17 4.73 19.27
CA ARG A 88 17.08 3.96 20.13
C ARG A 88 16.49 2.67 20.69
N LYS A 89 15.16 2.53 20.75
CA LYS A 89 14.46 1.32 21.26
C LYS A 89 14.38 0.18 20.24
N GLY A 90 14.70 0.43 18.96
CA GLY A 90 14.70 -0.58 17.89
C GLY A 90 16.05 -1.26 17.62
N SER A 91 17.14 -0.89 18.31
CA SER A 91 18.46 -1.53 18.14
C SER A 91 18.77 -2.52 19.26
N PRO A 92 19.11 -3.79 18.95
CA PRO A 92 19.72 -4.70 19.92
C PRO A 92 21.09 -4.15 20.33
N GLY A 93 21.25 -3.72 21.57
CA GLY A 93 22.54 -3.26 22.13
C GLY A 93 22.59 -1.81 22.64
N SER A 94 21.49 -1.07 22.63
CA SER A 94 21.45 0.27 23.23
C SER A 94 21.55 0.20 24.77
N GLY A 95 22.71 0.55 25.32
CA GLY A 95 22.97 0.72 26.75
C GLY A 95 22.12 1.84 27.40
N PRO A 96 22.32 2.11 28.71
CA PRO A 96 21.43 2.97 29.50
C PRO A 96 21.30 4.38 28.89
N SER A 97 20.07 4.89 28.88
CA SER A 97 19.64 6.20 28.34
C SER A 97 20.75 7.26 28.35
N ALA A 98 21.23 7.64 27.18
CA ALA A 98 21.95 8.91 27.04
C ALA A 98 20.95 10.05 27.31
N ALA A 99 21.29 10.88 28.31
CA ALA A 99 20.56 12.07 28.71
C ALA A 99 20.23 12.99 27.52
N PRO A 100 19.16 13.80 27.60
CA PRO A 100 18.79 14.72 26.53
C PRO A 100 19.99 15.56 26.11
N VAL A 101 20.19 15.69 24.79
CA VAL A 101 21.16 16.63 24.24
C VAL A 101 20.55 18.02 24.39
N ASP A 102 21.25 18.92 25.07
CA ASP A 102 20.96 20.36 25.14
C ASP A 102 19.61 20.79 25.73
N GLY A 103 19.33 20.50 27.01
CA GLY A 103 18.25 21.17 27.77
C GLY A 103 16.82 21.04 27.19
N GLN A 104 16.64 20.26 26.12
CA GLN A 104 15.37 19.93 25.52
C GLN A 104 14.73 18.78 26.29
N THR A 105 13.41 18.80 26.37
CA THR A 105 12.65 17.63 26.83
C THR A 105 12.74 16.51 25.78
N ASP A 106 12.60 15.26 26.22
CA ASP A 106 12.57 14.10 25.32
C ASP A 106 11.49 14.25 24.22
N GLN A 107 10.37 14.92 24.54
CA GLN A 107 9.31 15.22 23.59
C GLN A 107 9.77 16.17 22.48
N GLN A 108 10.46 17.26 22.82
CA GLN A 108 10.96 18.23 21.85
C GLN A 108 12.02 17.61 20.92
N ALA A 109 12.87 16.74 21.47
CA ALA A 109 13.85 16.00 20.67
C ALA A 109 13.16 15.02 19.71
N GLU A 110 12.08 14.36 20.15
CA GLU A 110 11.27 13.48 19.31
C GLU A 110 10.59 14.25 18.17
N GLU A 111 9.85 15.32 18.47
CA GLU A 111 9.13 16.11 17.46
C GLU A 111 10.07 16.68 16.40
N LYS A 112 11.26 17.16 16.80
CA LYS A 112 12.29 17.64 15.88
C LYS A 112 12.83 16.53 14.97
N ALA A 113 13.07 15.35 15.53
CA ALA A 113 13.54 14.20 14.76
C ALA A 113 12.46 13.69 13.79
N GLU A 114 11.21 13.58 14.22
CA GLU A 114 10.07 13.20 13.38
C GLU A 114 9.91 14.18 12.21
N ALA A 115 9.97 15.50 12.47
CA ALA A 115 9.91 16.52 11.42
C ALA A 115 11.07 16.41 10.40
N ALA A 116 12.30 16.15 10.87
CA ALA A 116 13.46 15.97 9.99
C ALA A 116 13.38 14.67 9.16
N CYS A 117 12.68 13.66 9.67
CA CYS A 117 12.61 12.33 9.08
C CYS A 117 11.29 12.03 8.35
N LEU A 118 10.36 12.98 8.31
CA LEU A 118 9.01 12.80 7.75
C LEU A 118 9.01 12.25 6.32
N SER A 119 9.93 12.69 5.46
CA SER A 119 10.04 12.21 4.07
C SER A 119 10.40 10.73 3.95
N LYS A 120 10.91 10.11 5.03
CA LYS A 120 11.23 8.68 5.11
C LYS A 120 10.15 7.88 5.80
N SER A 121 9.24 8.53 6.52
CA SER A 121 8.14 7.87 7.20
C SER A 121 7.19 7.26 6.16
N PRO A 122 6.90 5.96 6.21
CA PRO A 122 5.95 5.38 5.28
C PRO A 122 4.56 6.01 5.43
N LEU A 123 3.85 6.15 4.33
CA LEU A 123 2.42 6.37 4.31
C LEU A 123 1.69 5.07 4.65
N PRO A 124 0.49 5.15 5.25
CA PRO A 124 -0.34 3.97 5.44
C PRO A 124 -0.73 3.33 4.10
N PRO A 125 -1.25 2.09 4.12
CA PRO A 125 -1.85 1.48 2.93
C PRO A 125 -2.92 2.41 2.37
N TRP A 126 -3.05 2.47 1.04
CA TRP A 126 -3.99 3.37 0.38
C TRP A 126 -5.43 3.19 0.90
N GLU A 127 -5.84 1.96 1.15
CA GLU A 127 -7.15 1.62 1.70
C GLU A 127 -7.41 2.18 3.11
N LEU A 128 -6.36 2.53 3.86
CA LEU A 128 -6.44 3.08 5.22
C LEU A 128 -5.97 4.55 5.29
N ASP A 129 -5.59 5.16 4.18
CA ASP A 129 -5.08 6.54 4.14
C ASP A 129 -6.23 7.54 4.24
N SER A 130 -6.18 8.48 5.19
CA SER A 130 -7.24 9.48 5.35
C SER A 130 -7.37 10.46 4.17
N SER A 131 -6.38 10.51 3.28
CA SER A 131 -6.48 11.23 2.00
C SER A 131 -7.28 10.47 0.94
N ASN A 132 -7.50 9.17 1.12
CA ASN A 132 -8.35 8.36 0.26
C ASN A 132 -9.82 8.57 0.64
N PRO A 133 -10.67 9.09 -0.26
CA PRO A 133 -12.09 9.33 0.04
C PRO A 133 -12.89 8.04 0.32
N HIS A 134 -12.33 6.87 0.04
CA HIS A 134 -12.94 5.56 0.28
C HIS A 134 -12.38 4.83 1.51
N ALA A 135 -11.44 5.43 2.26
CA ALA A 135 -10.83 4.76 3.41
C ALA A 135 -11.82 4.51 4.56
N ALA A 136 -12.76 5.43 4.79
CA ALA A 136 -13.81 5.22 5.80
C ALA A 136 -14.71 4.02 5.44
N ASP A 137 -15.09 3.87 4.16
CA ASP A 137 -15.88 2.73 3.69
C ASP A 137 -15.10 1.41 3.84
N PHE A 138 -13.80 1.44 3.60
CA PHE A 138 -12.90 0.30 3.82
C PHE A 138 -12.86 -0.11 5.29
N VAL A 139 -12.61 0.84 6.20
CA VAL A 139 -12.58 0.59 7.65
C VAL A 139 -13.92 0.05 8.13
N HIS A 140 -15.04 0.64 7.69
CA HIS A 140 -16.37 0.11 7.99
C HIS A 140 -16.53 -1.36 7.58
N ALA A 141 -16.13 -1.69 6.35
CA ALA A 141 -16.22 -3.06 5.84
C ALA A 141 -15.31 -4.04 6.60
N VAL A 142 -14.13 -3.61 7.05
CA VAL A 142 -13.23 -4.41 7.91
C VAL A 142 -13.87 -4.66 9.27
N VAL A 143 -14.44 -3.64 9.90
CA VAL A 143 -15.18 -3.77 11.17
C VAL A 143 -16.34 -4.77 11.03
N GLN A 144 -17.11 -4.70 9.93
CA GLN A 144 -18.18 -5.67 9.68
C GLN A 144 -17.65 -7.10 9.48
N CYS A 145 -16.53 -7.27 8.76
CA CYS A 145 -15.88 -8.57 8.61
C CYS A 145 -15.48 -9.16 9.96
N LEU A 146 -14.84 -8.35 10.81
CA LEU A 146 -14.37 -8.76 12.14
C LEU A 146 -15.54 -9.16 13.04
N ARG A 147 -16.62 -8.36 13.07
CA ARG A 147 -17.86 -8.69 13.79
C ARG A 147 -18.47 -9.99 13.26
N GLY A 148 -18.52 -10.17 11.94
CA GLY A 148 -19.01 -11.39 11.29
C GLY A 148 -18.20 -12.64 11.66
N LYS A 149 -16.88 -12.49 11.87
CA LYS A 149 -16.00 -13.57 12.37
C LYS A 149 -16.04 -13.70 13.91
N GLY A 150 -16.88 -12.93 14.60
CA GLY A 150 -17.14 -13.04 16.03
C GLY A 150 -16.10 -12.34 16.91
N VAL A 151 -15.53 -11.23 16.43
CA VAL A 151 -14.79 -10.26 17.27
C VAL A 151 -15.80 -9.33 17.92
N ARG A 152 -15.72 -9.15 19.24
CA ARG A 152 -16.63 -8.29 20.01
C ARG A 152 -15.98 -6.93 20.26
N TYR A 153 -16.81 -5.90 20.34
CA TYR A 153 -16.40 -4.51 20.62
C TYR A 153 -15.25 -4.06 19.73
N VAL A 154 -15.37 -4.39 18.44
CA VAL A 154 -14.58 -3.74 17.40
C VAL A 154 -15.40 -2.58 16.87
N ASP A 155 -14.80 -1.40 16.86
CA ASP A 155 -15.45 -0.14 16.53
C ASP A 155 -14.51 0.74 15.69
N GLU A 156 -15.12 1.58 14.86
CA GLU A 156 -14.42 2.62 14.10
C GLU A 156 -14.02 3.74 15.06
N GLU A 157 -12.84 4.30 14.85
CA GLU A 157 -12.32 5.40 15.66
C GLU A 157 -12.09 6.63 14.78
N PRO A 158 -12.03 7.84 15.36
CA PRO A 158 -11.56 9.00 14.63
C PRO A 158 -10.16 8.74 14.04
N PRO A 159 -9.85 9.31 12.86
CA PRO A 159 -8.55 9.14 12.22
C PRO A 159 -7.39 9.51 13.15
N GLN A 160 -6.27 8.78 13.02
CA GLN A 160 -5.04 9.04 13.74
C GLN A 160 -3.95 9.45 12.76
N GLY A 161 -3.68 10.75 12.67
CA GLY A 161 -2.72 11.29 11.70
C GLY A 161 -3.22 11.13 10.27
N ASP A 162 -2.49 10.40 9.44
CA ASP A 162 -2.80 10.14 8.03
C ASP A 162 -3.59 8.83 7.82
N ARG A 163 -4.09 8.21 8.89
CA ARG A 163 -4.71 6.88 8.86
C ARG A 163 -6.13 6.84 9.43
N GLU A 164 -7.05 6.23 8.70
CA GLU A 164 -8.33 5.73 9.20
C GLU A 164 -8.11 4.48 10.06
N VAL A 165 -8.71 4.44 11.24
CA VAL A 165 -8.42 3.42 12.26
C VAL A 165 -9.68 2.77 12.82
N TYR A 166 -9.53 1.52 13.26
CA TYR A 166 -10.50 0.81 14.06
C TYR A 166 -9.80 0.24 15.30
N SER A 167 -10.55 0.10 16.39
CA SER A 167 -10.05 -0.45 17.64
C SER A 167 -10.75 -1.76 17.96
N PHE A 168 -10.07 -2.64 18.69
CA PHE A 168 -10.68 -3.84 19.27
C PHE A 168 -11.14 -3.55 20.71
N GLY A 169 -11.64 -2.34 20.99
CA GLY A 169 -11.64 -1.77 22.33
C GLY A 169 -12.98 -1.26 22.85
N GLY A 170 -13.01 -1.08 24.16
CA GLY A 170 -14.11 -0.53 24.94
C GLY A 170 -13.98 -1.01 26.39
N PRO A 171 -14.51 -0.28 27.40
CA PRO A 171 -14.41 -0.69 28.81
C PRO A 171 -14.99 -2.09 29.13
N GLN A 172 -15.68 -2.70 28.16
CA GLN A 172 -16.42 -3.95 28.27
C GLN A 172 -15.79 -5.10 27.47
N ASN A 173 -14.66 -4.89 26.76
CA ASN A 173 -14.02 -5.94 25.98
C ASN A 173 -13.09 -6.82 26.82
N ASP A 174 -12.89 -8.06 26.38
CA ASP A 174 -12.02 -9.05 27.03
C ASP A 174 -10.78 -9.39 26.17
N ALA A 175 -9.74 -9.92 26.82
CA ALA A 175 -8.47 -10.22 26.17
C ALA A 175 -8.56 -11.27 25.05
N ALA A 176 -9.53 -12.19 25.13
CA ALA A 176 -9.70 -13.22 24.10
C ALA A 176 -10.26 -12.60 22.82
N SER A 177 -11.26 -11.71 22.95
CA SER A 177 -11.82 -10.96 21.82
C SER A 177 -10.78 -10.02 21.19
N ILE A 178 -9.98 -9.31 22.00
CA ILE A 178 -8.88 -8.46 21.52
C ILE A 178 -7.87 -9.29 20.72
N SER A 179 -7.40 -10.39 21.29
CA SER A 179 -6.41 -11.28 20.63
C SER A 179 -6.95 -11.84 19.31
N LYS A 180 -8.23 -12.23 19.31
CA LYS A 180 -8.92 -12.69 18.11
C LYS A 180 -8.99 -11.60 17.05
N GLY A 181 -9.37 -10.38 17.44
CA GLY A 181 -9.38 -9.21 16.58
C GLY A 181 -8.03 -8.96 15.90
N MET A 182 -6.96 -8.89 16.68
CA MET A 182 -5.61 -8.69 16.14
C MET A 182 -5.18 -9.82 15.19
N SER A 183 -5.58 -11.07 15.47
CA SER A 183 -5.26 -12.21 14.59
C SER A 183 -6.02 -12.21 13.26
N LEU A 184 -7.25 -11.68 13.25
CA LEU A 184 -8.15 -11.71 12.08
C LEU A 184 -8.12 -10.43 11.25
N ALA A 185 -7.61 -9.33 11.79
CA ALA A 185 -7.55 -8.04 11.09
C ALA A 185 -6.84 -8.13 9.73
N PRO A 186 -5.62 -8.69 9.63
CA PRO A 186 -4.93 -8.77 8.33
C PRO A 186 -5.70 -9.59 7.29
N GLU A 187 -6.45 -10.62 7.73
CA GLU A 187 -7.31 -11.42 6.85
C GLU A 187 -8.51 -10.60 6.38
N CYS A 188 -9.21 -9.93 7.29
CA CYS A 188 -10.37 -9.09 6.95
C CYS A 188 -9.98 -7.91 6.05
N GLU A 189 -8.86 -7.24 6.31
CA GLU A 189 -8.33 -6.18 5.44
C GLU A 189 -8.08 -6.68 4.02
N LYS A 190 -7.43 -7.84 3.87
CA LYS A 190 -7.18 -8.45 2.55
C LYS A 190 -8.48 -8.88 1.86
N GLU A 191 -9.42 -9.47 2.58
CA GLU A 191 -10.72 -9.87 2.03
C GLU A 191 -11.54 -8.67 1.52
N VAL A 192 -11.53 -7.56 2.26
CA VAL A 192 -12.22 -6.32 1.89
C VAL A 192 -11.53 -5.67 0.69
N ALA A 193 -10.20 -5.57 0.70
CA ALA A 193 -9.43 -5.01 -0.41
C ALA A 193 -9.61 -5.84 -1.70
N ALA A 194 -9.69 -7.17 -1.60
CA ALA A 194 -9.96 -8.06 -2.73
C ALA A 194 -11.35 -7.85 -3.37
N LYS A 195 -12.30 -7.26 -2.63
CA LYS A 195 -13.62 -6.86 -3.14
C LYS A 195 -13.59 -5.48 -3.82
N GLY A 196 -12.44 -4.82 -3.86
CA GLY A 196 -12.28 -3.49 -4.44
C GLY A 196 -12.81 -2.35 -3.56
N ILE A 197 -13.14 -2.62 -2.30
CA ILE A 197 -13.51 -1.58 -1.34
C ILE A 197 -12.23 -0.81 -0.95
N GLY A 198 -12.30 0.53 -0.89
CA GLY A 198 -11.16 1.38 -0.58
C GLY A 198 -10.25 1.72 -1.78
N LYS A 199 -10.65 1.37 -3.01
CA LYS A 199 -9.89 1.64 -4.24
C LYS A 199 -10.55 2.72 -5.10
#